data_AF-A0A0M9E137-F1
#
_entry.id   AF-A0A0M9E137-F1
#
_cell.length_a   1.000
_cell.length_b   1.000
_cell.length_c   1.000
_cell.angle_alpha   90.00
_cell.angle_beta   90.00
_cell.angle_gamma   90.00
#
_symmetry.space_group_name_H-M   'P 1'
#
loop_
_entity.id
_entity.type
_entity.pdbx_description
1 polymer ?
#
loop_
_entity_poly.entity_id
_entity_poly.type
_entity_poly.pdbx_seq_one_letter_code
_entity_poly.pdbx_strand_id
1 'polypeptide(L)'
;MQMLMIKNKQMEVFKQHAKDIFKKNVFNHLRSVFPEETLLVSDEKLEYLINIGIINSQKYEISMEWDIRRYLECCILYGWNFDTDTNYQWAINILNDKDFDGKTKMDKIEQIDIN
;
A
#
# COMPACT_ATOMS: atom_id res chain seq x y z
N MET A 1 -2.23 -43.35 -2.85
CA MET A 1 -2.64 -41.93 -2.84
C MET A 1 -1.44 -41.12 -2.37
N GLN A 2 -0.75 -40.38 -3.26
CA GLN A 2 0.40 -39.55 -2.87
C GLN A 2 -0.14 -38.29 -2.17
N MET A 3 0.22 -38.14 -0.90
CA MET A 3 -0.10 -36.96 -0.10
C MET A 3 0.93 -35.87 -0.41
N LEU A 4 0.47 -34.74 -0.96
CA LEU A 4 1.30 -33.55 -1.17
C LEU A 4 1.67 -32.96 0.19
N MET A 5 2.80 -33.39 0.78
CA MET A 5 3.42 -32.67 1.89
C MET A 5 3.99 -31.36 1.34
N ILE A 6 3.20 -30.28 1.36
CA ILE A 6 3.70 -28.93 1.15
C ILE A 6 4.65 -28.63 2.30
N LYS A 7 5.96 -28.67 2.04
CA LYS A 7 6.98 -28.36 3.04
C LYS A 7 6.92 -26.85 3.29
N ASN A 8 6.85 -26.41 4.55
CA ASN A 8 6.80 -24.98 4.95
C ASN A 8 7.78 -24.08 4.18
N LYS A 9 8.97 -24.59 3.86
CA LYS A 9 9.99 -23.88 3.06
C LYS A 9 9.52 -23.50 1.63
N GLN A 10 8.74 -24.34 0.96
CA GLN A 10 8.19 -24.05 -0.36
C GLN A 10 7.15 -22.93 -0.28
N MET A 11 6.29 -22.97 0.75
CA MET A 11 5.28 -21.93 0.99
C MET A 11 5.91 -20.56 1.23
N GLU A 12 7.01 -20.48 1.99
CA GLU A 12 7.71 -19.21 2.21
C GLU A 12 8.35 -18.64 0.94
N VAL A 13 8.90 -19.51 0.07
CA VAL A 13 9.41 -19.08 -1.24
C VAL A 13 8.28 -18.52 -2.12
N PHE A 14 7.12 -19.18 -2.13
CA PHE A 14 5.95 -18.68 -2.88
C PHE A 14 5.45 -17.34 -2.34
N LYS A 15 5.36 -17.18 -1.01
CA LYS A 15 4.97 -15.91 -0.37
C LYS A 15 5.94 -14.77 -0.72
N GLN A 16 7.25 -15.04 -0.67
CA GLN A 16 8.24 -14.03 -1.02
C GLN A 16 8.12 -13.64 -2.49
N HIS A 17 7.98 -14.62 -3.38
CA HIS A 17 7.82 -14.36 -4.81
C HIS A 17 6.55 -13.55 -5.12
N ALA A 18 5.42 -13.87 -4.46
CA ALA A 18 4.18 -13.10 -4.59
C ALA A 18 4.36 -11.64 -4.12
N LYS A 19 5.04 -11.42 -2.99
CA LYS A 19 5.36 -10.08 -2.50
C LYS A 19 6.22 -9.30 -3.48
N ASP A 20 7.22 -9.93 -4.09
CA ASP A 20 8.11 -9.27 -5.05
C ASP A 20 7.37 -8.89 -6.33
N ILE A 21 6.47 -9.76 -6.82
CA ILE A 21 5.58 -9.46 -7.95
C ILE A 21 4.68 -8.26 -7.61
N PHE A 22 4.03 -8.28 -6.44
CA PHE A 22 3.16 -7.20 -6.01
C PHE A 22 3.90 -5.86 -5.94
N LYS A 23 5.07 -5.81 -5.30
CA LYS A 23 5.91 -4.59 -5.23
C LYS A 23 6.28 -4.07 -6.61
N LYS A 24 6.67 -4.96 -7.53
CA LYS A 24 7.00 -4.59 -8.91
C LYS A 24 5.78 -4.02 -9.64
N ASN A 25 4.61 -4.61 -9.47
CA ASN A 25 3.37 -4.12 -10.08
C ASN A 25 3.01 -2.73 -9.55
N VAL A 26 3.11 -2.52 -8.24
CA VAL A 26 2.90 -1.21 -7.61
C VAL A 26 3.91 -0.18 -8.12
N PHE A 27 5.20 -0.51 -8.16
CA PHE A 27 6.23 0.39 -8.68
C PHE A 27 5.91 0.86 -10.11
N ASN A 28 5.63 -0.08 -11.00
CA ASN A 28 5.29 0.22 -12.39
C ASN A 28 4.01 1.06 -12.49
N HIS A 29 3.00 0.73 -11.67
CA HIS A 29 1.76 1.46 -11.60
C HIS A 29 1.98 2.92 -11.16
N LEU A 30 2.72 3.16 -10.07
CA LEU A 30 2.98 4.51 -9.58
C LEU A 30 3.79 5.35 -10.59
N ARG A 31 4.80 4.75 -11.24
CA ARG A 31 5.54 5.40 -12.34
C ARG A 31 4.64 5.77 -13.53
N SER A 32 3.68 4.91 -13.85
CA SER A 32 2.79 5.09 -15.00
C SER A 32 1.66 6.07 -14.74
N VAL A 33 1.09 6.07 -13.54
CA VAL A 33 -0.11 6.87 -13.23
C VAL A 33 0.24 8.22 -12.62
N PHE A 34 1.38 8.32 -11.93
CA PHE A 34 1.87 9.56 -11.32
C PHE A 34 3.27 9.91 -11.86
N PRO A 35 3.41 10.11 -13.18
CA PRO A 35 4.72 10.32 -13.79
C PRO A 35 5.36 11.64 -13.32
N GLU A 36 4.58 12.68 -13.05
CA GLU A 36 5.09 13.97 -12.60
C GLU A 36 5.55 13.92 -11.15
N GLU A 37 4.74 13.34 -10.28
CA GLU A 37 4.99 13.21 -8.84
C GLU A 37 6.16 12.27 -8.56
N THR A 38 6.38 11.27 -9.42
CA THR A 38 7.50 10.34 -9.27
C THR A 38 8.75 10.78 -10.02
N LEU A 39 8.69 11.77 -10.92
CA LEU A 39 9.77 12.12 -11.86
C LEU A 39 11.14 12.32 -11.18
N LEU A 40 11.16 13.01 -10.05
CA LEU A 40 12.39 13.37 -9.32
C LEU A 40 12.80 12.33 -8.27
N VAL A 41 11.97 11.31 -8.03
CA VAL A 41 12.27 10.23 -7.09
C VAL A 41 13.09 9.18 -7.84
N SER A 42 14.26 8.81 -7.32
CA SER A 42 15.03 7.70 -7.90
C SER A 42 14.30 6.37 -7.71
N ASP A 43 14.58 5.39 -8.56
CA ASP A 43 13.97 4.05 -8.47
C ASP A 43 14.21 3.41 -7.10
N GLU A 44 15.46 3.45 -6.62
CA GLU A 44 15.84 2.95 -5.29
C GLU A 44 15.05 3.62 -4.17
N LYS A 45 14.82 4.94 -4.28
CA LYS A 45 14.06 5.69 -3.28
C LYS A 45 12.59 5.33 -3.35
N LEU A 46 12.02 5.19 -4.54
CA LEU A 46 10.62 4.81 -4.71
C LEU A 46 10.37 3.39 -4.20
N GLU A 47 11.26 2.44 -4.48
CA GLU A 47 11.20 1.09 -3.92
C GLU A 47 11.26 1.09 -2.39
N TYR A 48 12.19 1.87 -1.81
CA TYR A 48 12.28 2.03 -0.37
C TYR A 48 10.96 2.58 0.22
N LEU A 49 10.41 3.62 -0.39
CA LEU A 49 9.18 4.26 0.06
C LEU A 49 7.98 3.32 -0.06
N ILE A 50 7.85 2.57 -1.15
CA ILE A 50 6.83 1.51 -1.32
C ILE A 50 6.92 0.49 -0.17
N ASN A 51 8.12 0.03 0.17
CA ASN A 51 8.30 -0.91 1.29
C ASN A 51 7.82 -0.32 2.63
N ILE A 52 8.16 0.94 2.91
CA ILE A 52 7.68 1.63 4.11
C ILE A 52 6.16 1.80 4.10
N GLY A 53 5.58 2.20 2.97
CA GLY A 53 4.14 2.38 2.83
C GLY A 53 3.35 1.07 3.02
N ILE A 54 3.84 -0.05 2.50
CA ILE A 54 3.26 -1.39 2.75
C ILE A 54 3.29 -1.74 4.25
N ILE A 55 4.38 -1.42 4.95
CA ILE A 55 4.48 -1.66 6.40
C ILE A 55 3.52 -0.74 7.16
N ASN A 56 3.40 0.53 6.75
CA ASN A 56 2.51 1.49 7.39
C ASN A 56 1.04 1.13 7.20
N SER A 57 0.62 0.69 6.00
CA SER A 57 -0.76 0.29 5.72
C SER A 57 -1.26 -0.82 6.67
N GLN A 58 -0.36 -1.72 7.08
CA GLN A 58 -0.68 -2.80 8.01
C GLN A 58 -1.10 -2.30 9.39
N LYS A 59 -0.60 -1.13 9.84
CA LYS A 59 -1.00 -0.51 11.11
C LYS A 59 -2.49 -0.13 11.13
N TYR A 60 -3.05 0.09 9.95
CA TYR A 60 -4.45 0.46 9.75
C TYR A 60 -5.31 -0.71 9.28
N GLU A 61 -4.80 -1.94 9.37
CA GLU A 61 -5.46 -3.18 8.93
C GLU A 61 -5.73 -3.22 7.42
N ILE A 62 -4.97 -2.46 6.64
CA ILE A 62 -5.03 -2.45 5.17
C ILE A 62 -4.07 -3.52 4.65
N SER A 63 -4.62 -4.71 4.37
CA SER A 63 -3.85 -5.90 3.99
C SER A 63 -4.12 -6.42 2.58
N MET A 64 -5.21 -5.99 1.93
CA MET A 64 -5.54 -6.41 0.57
C MET A 64 -4.68 -5.65 -0.44
N GLU A 65 -4.13 -6.34 -1.45
CA GLU A 65 -3.23 -5.73 -2.45
C GLU A 65 -3.83 -4.49 -3.14
N TRP A 66 -5.12 -4.55 -3.47
CA TRP A 66 -5.85 -3.42 -4.04
C TRP A 66 -5.87 -2.21 -3.10
N ASP A 67 -6.19 -2.42 -1.82
CA ASP A 67 -6.29 -1.35 -0.83
C ASP A 67 -4.91 -0.80 -0.45
N ILE A 68 -3.88 -1.65 -0.41
CA ILE A 68 -2.50 -1.23 -0.21
C ILE A 68 -2.04 -0.35 -1.38
N ARG A 69 -2.37 -0.71 -2.63
CA ARG A 69 -2.07 0.13 -3.78
C ARG A 69 -2.73 1.49 -3.64
N ARG A 70 -4.03 1.55 -3.32
CA ARG A 70 -4.76 2.81 -3.07
C ARG A 70 -4.10 3.66 -1.97
N TYR A 71 -3.70 3.03 -0.86
CA TYR A 71 -2.96 3.70 0.21
C TYR A 71 -1.64 4.32 -0.28
N LEU A 72 -0.91 3.62 -1.14
CA LEU A 72 0.34 4.12 -1.73
C LEU A 72 0.10 5.24 -2.75
N GLU A 73 -1.04 5.26 -3.43
CA GLU A 73 -1.47 6.40 -4.26
C GLU A 73 -1.69 7.63 -3.37
N CYS A 74 -2.34 7.49 -2.21
CA CYS A 74 -2.46 8.57 -1.22
C CYS A 74 -1.09 9.06 -0.73
N CYS A 75 -0.10 8.17 -0.51
CA CYS A 75 1.27 8.59 -0.18
C CYS A 75 1.91 9.46 -1.27
N ILE A 76 1.59 9.23 -2.54
CA ILE A 76 2.10 10.03 -3.66
C ILE A 76 1.39 11.40 -3.68
N LEU A 77 0.07 11.42 -3.53
CA LEU A 77 -0.74 12.63 -3.65
C LEU A 77 -0.63 13.57 -2.44
N TYR A 78 -0.56 13.01 -1.24
CA TYR A 78 -0.63 13.74 0.03
C TYR A 78 0.68 13.69 0.82
N GLY A 79 1.71 13.05 0.26
CA GLY A 79 2.99 12.86 0.92
C GLY A 79 3.05 11.58 1.76
N TRP A 80 4.27 11.05 1.93
CA TRP A 80 4.52 9.74 2.54
C TRP A 80 4.23 9.64 4.04
N ASN A 81 3.84 10.76 4.66
CA ASN A 81 3.46 10.90 6.06
C ASN A 81 2.02 11.39 6.23
N PHE A 82 1.19 11.40 5.18
CA PHE A 82 -0.20 11.90 5.22
C PHE A 82 -1.05 11.27 6.32
N ASP A 83 -0.75 10.02 6.69
CA ASP A 83 -1.41 9.24 7.73
C ASP A 83 -1.12 9.74 9.16
N THR A 84 -0.17 10.67 9.30
CA THR A 84 0.24 11.27 10.59
C THR A 84 0.38 12.79 10.55
N ASP A 85 0.31 13.39 9.37
CA ASP A 85 0.43 14.83 9.18
C ASP A 85 -0.90 15.54 9.48
N THR A 86 -0.86 16.50 10.40
CA THR A 86 -2.04 17.26 10.86
C THR A 86 -2.72 18.06 9.75
N ASN A 87 -2.05 18.33 8.62
CA ASN A 87 -2.68 18.93 7.44
C ASN A 87 -3.73 18.00 6.80
N TYR A 88 -3.64 16.70 7.04
CA TYR A 88 -4.55 15.67 6.54
C TYR A 88 -5.34 15.03 7.69
N GLN A 89 -5.91 15.84 8.58
CA GLN A 89 -6.68 15.36 9.74
C GLN A 89 -7.81 14.39 9.36
N TRP A 90 -8.42 14.57 8.19
CA TRP A 90 -9.43 13.66 7.66
C TRP A 90 -8.87 12.23 7.46
N ALA A 91 -7.64 12.10 6.95
CA ALA A 91 -6.99 10.82 6.71
C ALA A 91 -6.66 10.15 8.04
N ILE A 92 -6.11 10.91 8.98
CA ILE A 92 -5.84 10.45 10.35
C ILE A 92 -7.12 9.89 10.98
N ASN A 93 -8.22 10.62 10.90
CA ASN A 93 -9.49 10.22 11.50
C ASN A 93 -10.03 8.92 10.88
N ILE A 94 -10.01 8.79 9.55
CA ILE A 94 -10.49 7.58 8.86
C ILE A 94 -9.59 6.39 9.16
N LEU A 95 -8.27 6.54 9.04
CA LEU A 95 -7.33 5.44 9.18
C LEU A 95 -7.29 4.87 10.60
N ASN A 96 -7.53 5.71 11.61
CA ASN A 96 -7.58 5.31 13.02
C ASN A 96 -8.98 4.94 13.53
N ASP A 97 -10.02 5.06 12.70
CA ASP A 97 -11.36 4.61 13.07
C ASP A 97 -11.37 3.08 13.23
N LYS A 98 -11.77 2.63 14.43
CA LYS A 98 -11.80 1.21 14.80
C LYS A 98 -13.06 0.49 14.32
N ASP A 99 -14.07 1.24 13.89
CA ASP A 99 -15.29 0.67 13.33
C ASP A 99 -15.15 0.35 11.84
N PHE A 100 -14.03 0.75 11.20
CA PHE A 100 -13.76 0.49 9.78
C PHE A 100 -12.68 -0.58 9.59
N ASP A 101 -12.94 -1.54 8.70
CA ASP A 101 -11.90 -2.41 8.18
C ASP A 101 -11.03 -1.66 7.14
N GLY A 102 -9.90 -2.26 6.75
CA GLY A 102 -8.96 -1.66 5.80
C GLY A 102 -9.62 -1.24 4.47
N LYS A 103 -10.57 -2.02 3.98
CA LYS A 103 -11.31 -1.70 2.75
C LYS A 103 -12.19 -0.47 2.95
N THR A 104 -12.99 -0.44 4.01
CA THR A 104 -13.90 0.67 4.33
C THR A 104 -13.14 1.97 4.55
N LYS A 105 -11.93 1.90 5.13
CA LYS A 105 -11.03 3.05 5.24
C LYS A 105 -10.70 3.62 3.86
N MET A 106 -10.22 2.77 2.94
CA MET A 106 -9.86 3.24 1.60
C MET A 106 -11.07 3.72 0.78
N ASP A 107 -12.23 3.05 0.90
CA ASP A 107 -13.47 3.47 0.24
C ASP A 107 -13.93 4.87 0.72
N LYS A 108 -13.67 5.22 1.99
CA LYS A 108 -13.97 6.56 2.53
C LYS A 108 -12.98 7.62 2.10
N ILE A 109 -11.70 7.28 1.99
CA ILE A 109 -10.66 8.19 1.50
C ILE A 109 -10.97 8.60 0.05
N GLU A 110 -11.29 7.64 -0.82
CA GLU A 110 -11.66 7.92 -2.21
C GLU A 110 -12.87 8.85 -2.34
N GLN A 111 -13.85 8.75 -1.44
CA GLN A 111 -15.02 9.63 -1.44
C GLN A 111 -14.67 11.08 -1.10
N ILE A 112 -13.57 11.33 -0.37
CA ILE A 112 -13.10 12.68 -0.05
C ILE A 112 -12.36 13.25 -1.26
N ASP A 113 -11.50 12.46 -1.90
CA ASP A 113 -10.64 12.90 -3.00
C ASP A 113 -11.43 13.30 -4.27
N ILE A 114 -12.67 12.86 -4.40
CA ILE A 114 -13.57 13.15 -5.54
C ILE A 114 -14.36 14.46 -5.33
N ASN A 115 -14.35 15.07 -4.14
CA ASN A 115 -15.06 16.31 -3.82
C ASN A 115 -14.15 17.55 -3.84
#